data_AF-A0A2R7YS14-F1
#
_entry.id   AF-A0A2R7YS14-F1
#
_cell.length_a   1.000
_cell.length_b   1.000
_cell.length_c   1.000
_cell.angle_alpha   90.00
_cell.angle_beta   90.00
_cell.angle_gamma   90.00
#
_symmetry.space_group_name_H-M   'P 1'
#
loop_
_entity.id
_entity.type
_entity.pdbx_description
1 polymer ?
#
loop_
_entity_poly.entity_id
_entity_poly.type
_entity_poly.pdbx_seq_one_letter_code
_entity_poly.pdbx_strand_id
1 'polypeptide(L)'
;MEVRMDTYDDFVAARRSALVEEQGGGAAAEAAVDRALARCRRSWARLEQTTDVEAHVRDLVAEELDRPRRRRLTAWSLAGVAAVAALAVVVSLLPAPPEVREEANPVPVPWYADGELHLAEVVVALPGAGRFAAVDDGVVIEDADDRLLKVDADGDVSDFDEEAPSFSEPDVAAPYDRRGTFSRRVGVAEGRDGAVVHLMELSVSGPDAGVFVRLSESARRVFVVCDEPACPVMRTVTAPTTDARLR
;
A
#
# COMPACT_ATOMS: atom_id res chain seq x y z
N MET A 1 74.58 28.41 11.75
CA MET A 1 74.94 26.98 11.80
C MET A 1 73.68 26.22 11.45
N GLU A 2 73.48 25.90 10.18
CA GLU A 2 72.37 25.05 9.77
C GLU A 2 72.65 23.64 10.29
N VAL A 3 71.78 23.13 11.15
CA VAL A 3 71.84 21.74 11.59
C VAL A 3 71.44 20.90 10.38
N ARG A 4 72.41 20.18 9.82
CA ARG A 4 72.18 19.28 8.71
C ARG A 4 71.39 18.08 9.25
N MET A 5 70.10 18.01 8.93
CA MET A 5 69.22 16.88 9.26
C MET A 5 69.46 15.75 8.26
N ASP A 6 70.56 15.02 8.44
CA ASP A 6 71.02 14.00 7.49
C ASP A 6 70.30 12.64 7.65
N THR A 7 69.54 12.43 8.74
CA THR A 7 68.84 11.16 8.96
C THR A 7 67.35 11.35 9.23
N TYR A 8 66.57 10.31 8.90
CA TYR A 8 65.14 10.23 9.22
C TYR A 8 64.89 10.39 10.73
N ASP A 9 65.73 9.78 11.57
CA ASP A 9 65.56 9.84 13.02
C ASP A 9 65.79 11.25 13.55
N ASP A 10 66.74 12.01 12.98
CA ASP A 10 66.94 13.43 13.30
C ASP A 10 65.72 14.27 12.90
N PHE A 11 65.15 14.03 11.71
CA PHE A 11 63.93 14.70 11.28
C PHE A 11 62.75 14.41 12.22
N VAL A 12 62.55 13.15 12.61
CA VAL A 12 61.47 12.75 13.54
C VAL A 12 61.68 13.42 14.89
N ALA A 13 62.89 13.36 15.45
CA ALA A 13 63.19 13.98 16.73
C ALA A 13 62.96 15.49 16.72
N ALA A 14 63.31 16.16 15.61
CA ALA A 14 63.15 17.60 15.46
C ALA A 14 61.71 18.05 15.19
N ARG A 15 60.95 17.32 14.37
CA ARG A 15 59.65 17.80 13.84
C ARG A 15 58.44 17.12 14.44
N ARG A 16 58.55 15.93 15.08
CA ARG A 16 57.37 15.19 15.55
C ARG A 16 56.48 16.01 16.49
N SER A 17 57.05 16.64 17.53
CA SER A 17 56.26 17.41 18.50
C SER A 17 55.59 18.62 17.86
N ALA A 18 56.30 19.34 16.99
CA ALA A 18 55.75 20.48 16.26
C ALA A 18 54.60 20.06 15.33
N LEU A 19 54.73 18.93 14.61
CA LEU A 19 53.66 18.40 13.75
C LEU A 19 52.41 18.01 14.56
N VAL A 20 52.58 17.48 15.78
CA VAL A 20 51.45 17.17 16.66
C VAL A 20 50.76 18.46 17.15
N GLU A 21 51.54 19.45 17.57
CA GLU A 21 51.01 20.76 18.01
C GLU A 21 50.32 21.52 16.88
N GLU A 22 50.89 21.53 15.66
CA GLU A 22 50.30 22.14 14.45
C GLU A 22 48.88 21.60 14.15
N GLN A 23 48.60 20.35 14.54
CA GLN A 23 47.29 19.70 14.34
C GLN A 23 46.36 19.81 15.56
N GLY A 24 46.70 20.66 16.53
CA GLY A 24 45.91 20.89 17.75
C GLY A 24 46.15 19.87 18.87
N GLY A 25 47.13 18.99 18.72
CA GLY A 25 47.56 18.03 19.75
C GLY A 25 46.60 16.86 20.01
N GLY A 26 46.92 16.11 21.07
CA GLY A 26 46.11 14.98 21.54
C GLY A 26 46.36 13.66 20.81
N ALA A 27 45.77 12.59 21.35
CA ALA A 27 46.05 11.21 20.92
C ALA A 27 45.73 10.93 19.44
N ALA A 28 44.73 11.62 18.86
CA ALA A 28 44.37 11.45 17.45
C ALA A 28 45.43 12.05 16.52
N ALA A 29 45.95 13.25 16.84
CA ALA A 29 47.02 13.91 16.10
C ALA A 29 48.33 13.12 16.23
N GLU A 30 48.68 12.67 17.44
CA GLU A 30 49.85 11.82 17.68
C GLU A 30 49.81 10.55 16.82
N ALA A 31 48.69 9.82 16.85
CA ALA A 31 48.56 8.59 16.08
C ALA A 31 48.58 8.83 14.56
N ALA A 32 48.06 9.95 14.07
CA ALA A 32 48.12 10.32 12.66
C ALA A 32 49.55 10.67 12.23
N VAL A 33 50.25 11.48 13.03
CA VAL A 33 51.66 11.84 12.80
C VAL A 33 52.55 10.60 12.83
N ASP A 34 52.38 9.71 13.80
CA ASP A 34 53.18 8.48 13.89
C ASP A 34 52.95 7.57 12.67
N ARG A 35 51.70 7.43 12.20
CA ARG A 35 51.40 6.66 10.97
C ARG A 35 51.98 7.31 9.72
N ALA A 36 51.87 8.63 9.58
CA ALA A 36 52.44 9.37 8.45
C ALA A 36 53.96 9.24 8.42
N LEU A 37 54.64 9.46 9.55
CA LEU A 37 56.10 9.31 9.68
C LEU A 37 56.54 7.86 9.39
N ALA A 38 55.85 6.86 9.94
CA ALA A 38 56.12 5.45 9.64
C ALA A 38 55.97 5.12 8.14
N ARG A 39 55.06 5.78 7.43
CA ARG A 39 54.92 5.67 5.97
C ARG A 39 56.09 6.33 5.26
N CYS A 40 56.49 7.54 5.67
CA CYS A 40 57.65 8.26 5.14
C CYS A 40 58.96 7.51 5.33
N ARG A 41 59.13 6.78 6.44
CA ARG A 41 60.34 5.99 6.73
C ARG A 41 60.70 5.04 5.59
N ARG A 42 59.69 4.40 4.98
CA ARG A 42 59.87 3.44 3.87
C ARG A 42 60.30 4.10 2.56
N SER A 43 60.04 5.40 2.40
CA SER A 43 60.34 6.18 1.20
C SER A 43 61.34 7.31 1.44
N TRP A 44 62.02 7.32 2.59
CA TRP A 44 62.84 8.45 3.04
C TRP A 44 63.94 8.82 2.05
N ALA A 45 64.68 7.83 1.55
CA ALA A 45 65.76 8.06 0.58
C ALA A 45 65.30 8.73 -0.73
N ARG A 46 64.01 8.59 -1.09
CA ARG A 46 63.40 9.29 -2.24
C ARG A 46 62.90 10.67 -1.85
N LEU A 47 62.28 10.79 -0.67
CA LEU A 47 61.75 12.07 -0.17
C LEU A 47 62.87 13.08 0.10
N GLU A 48 64.03 12.64 0.58
CA GLU A 48 65.21 13.50 0.80
C GLU A 48 65.67 14.24 -0.47
N GLN A 49 65.41 13.66 -1.64
CA GLN A 49 65.72 14.29 -2.94
C GLN A 49 64.66 15.32 -3.37
N THR A 50 63.55 15.43 -2.63
CA THR A 50 62.45 16.34 -2.92
C THR A 50 62.70 17.67 -2.25
N THR A 51 62.39 18.78 -2.94
CA THR A 51 62.66 20.15 -2.47
C THR A 51 61.92 20.51 -1.17
N ASP A 52 60.82 19.80 -0.85
CA ASP A 52 60.03 20.06 0.34
C ASP A 52 59.50 18.77 0.99
N VAL A 53 60.34 18.18 1.85
CA VAL A 53 59.98 17.01 2.68
C VAL A 53 58.88 17.37 3.67
N GLU A 54 58.86 18.61 4.15
CA GLU A 54 57.98 19.03 5.23
C GLU A 54 56.54 19.17 4.75
N ALA A 55 56.32 19.79 3.59
CA ALA A 55 55.01 19.83 2.94
C ALA A 55 54.49 18.41 2.68
N HIS A 56 55.33 17.51 2.19
CA HIS A 56 54.90 16.12 1.93
C HIS A 56 54.46 15.39 3.21
N VAL A 57 55.19 15.57 4.31
CA VAL A 57 54.81 15.00 5.61
C VAL A 57 53.49 15.60 6.10
N ARG A 58 53.29 16.92 5.97
CA ARG A 58 52.01 17.57 6.34
C ARG A 58 50.83 17.03 5.54
N ASP A 59 50.99 16.84 4.23
CA ASP A 59 49.94 16.27 3.38
C ASP A 59 49.54 14.86 3.82
N LEU A 60 50.52 14.02 4.18
CA LEU A 60 50.25 12.67 4.70
C LEU A 60 49.59 12.68 6.08
N VAL A 61 49.96 13.62 6.95
CA VAL A 61 49.30 13.80 8.25
C VAL A 61 47.84 14.22 8.05
N ALA A 62 47.56 15.16 7.15
CA ALA A 62 46.20 15.57 6.80
C ALA A 62 45.39 14.38 6.22
N GLU A 63 45.99 13.57 5.34
CA GLU A 63 45.36 12.35 4.80
C GLU A 63 44.98 11.37 5.92
N GLU A 64 45.89 11.13 6.89
CA GLU A 64 45.65 10.21 8.00
C GLU A 64 44.61 10.72 9.01
N LEU A 65 44.51 12.04 9.20
CA LEU A 65 43.46 12.66 10.02
C LEU A 65 42.08 12.57 9.37
N ASP A 66 42.00 12.65 8.05
CA ASP A 66 40.73 12.55 7.30
C ASP A 66 40.29 11.10 7.05
N ARG A 67 41.19 10.13 7.14
CA ARG A 67 40.91 8.70 6.97
C ARG A 67 39.71 8.17 7.78
N PRO A 68 39.58 8.46 9.10
CA PRO A 68 38.41 8.04 9.87
C PRO A 68 37.11 8.72 9.41
N ARG A 69 37.17 9.99 8.99
CA ARG A 69 36.00 10.71 8.46
C ARG A 69 35.53 10.10 7.15
N ARG A 70 36.44 9.80 6.22
CA ARG A 70 36.12 9.15 4.94
C ARG A 70 35.47 7.78 5.13
N ARG A 71 36.00 6.97 6.04
CA ARG A 71 35.42 5.65 6.37
C ARG A 71 34.00 5.75 6.92
N ARG A 72 33.75 6.76 7.77
CA ARG A 72 32.40 7.02 8.28
C ARG A 72 31.47 7.40 7.13
N LEU A 73 31.83 8.38 6.30
CA LEU A 73 30.98 8.79 5.18
C LEU A 73 30.62 7.61 4.25
N THR A 74 31.59 6.76 3.90
CA THR A 74 31.32 5.56 3.09
C THR A 74 30.44 4.51 3.79
N ALA A 75 30.60 4.34 5.11
CA ALA A 75 29.76 3.42 5.86
C ALA A 75 28.31 3.94 5.97
N TRP A 76 28.14 5.25 6.15
CA TRP A 76 26.82 5.88 6.22
C TRP A 76 26.12 5.87 4.87
N SER A 77 26.83 6.06 3.75
CA SER A 77 26.22 5.93 2.43
C SER A 77 25.74 4.50 2.16
N LEU A 78 26.54 3.49 2.51
CA LEU A 78 26.12 2.09 2.37
C LEU A 78 24.93 1.74 3.27
N ALA A 79 24.94 2.22 4.52
CA ALA A 79 23.81 2.04 5.43
C ALA A 79 22.54 2.74 4.90
N GLY A 80 22.66 3.95 4.35
CA GLY A 80 21.55 4.67 3.74
C GLY A 80 20.95 3.93 2.54
N VAL A 81 21.79 3.42 1.63
CA VAL A 81 21.34 2.61 0.49
C VAL A 81 20.66 1.33 0.95
N ALA A 82 21.22 0.63 1.94
CA ALA A 82 20.60 -0.58 2.50
C ALA A 82 19.24 -0.28 3.15
N ALA A 83 19.11 0.84 3.86
CA ALA A 83 17.84 1.26 4.46
C ALA A 83 16.77 1.58 3.40
N VAL A 84 17.14 2.29 2.32
CA VAL A 84 16.22 2.58 1.20
C VAL A 84 15.79 1.29 0.49
N ALA A 85 16.72 0.36 0.26
CA ALA A 85 16.40 -0.93 -0.35
C ALA A 85 15.47 -1.76 0.54
N ALA A 86 15.71 -1.80 1.85
CA ALA A 86 14.84 -2.49 2.81
C ALA A 86 13.43 -1.86 2.83
N LEU A 87 13.33 -0.54 2.82
CA LEU A 87 12.05 0.16 2.77
C LEU A 87 11.27 -0.16 1.49
N ALA A 88 11.94 -0.16 0.33
CA ALA A 88 11.32 -0.51 -0.94
C ALA A 88 10.78 -1.96 -0.95
N VAL A 89 11.50 -2.89 -0.33
CA VAL A 89 11.04 -4.29 -0.16
C VAL A 89 9.80 -4.34 0.73
N VAL A 90 9.78 -3.64 1.86
CA VAL A 90 8.61 -3.59 2.76
C VAL A 90 7.38 -3.03 2.04
N VAL A 91 7.53 -1.94 1.30
CA VAL A 91 6.43 -1.33 0.54
C VAL A 91 5.92 -2.27 -0.56
N SER A 92 6.80 -3.04 -1.20
CA SER A 92 6.41 -3.99 -2.26
C SER A 92 5.67 -5.24 -1.74
N LEU A 93 5.70 -5.50 -0.44
CA LEU A 93 4.98 -6.60 0.21
C LEU A 93 3.59 -6.17 0.71
N LEU A 94 3.26 -4.88 0.66
CA LEU A 94 1.92 -4.43 0.98
C LEU A 94 0.93 -4.91 -0.09
N PRO A 95 -0.29 -5.33 0.29
CA PRO A 95 -1.34 -5.63 -0.67
C PRO A 95 -1.54 -4.45 -1.62
N ALA A 96 -1.69 -4.74 -2.91
CA ALA A 96 -2.08 -3.70 -3.86
C ALA A 96 -3.45 -3.15 -3.43
N PRO A 97 -3.67 -1.82 -3.50
CA PRO A 97 -5.00 -1.28 -3.27
C PRO A 97 -5.99 -1.91 -4.27
N PRO A 98 -7.26 -2.10 -3.87
CA PRO A 98 -8.26 -2.66 -4.76
C PRO A 98 -8.40 -1.79 -6.02
N GLU A 99 -8.71 -2.43 -7.14
CA GLU A 99 -8.95 -1.72 -8.39
C GLU A 99 -10.30 -1.00 -8.29
N VAL A 100 -10.30 0.32 -8.49
CA VAL A 100 -11.50 1.16 -8.51
C VAL A 100 -11.70 1.69 -9.92
N ARG A 101 -12.89 1.48 -10.46
CA ARG A 101 -13.28 1.98 -11.78
C ARG A 101 -14.57 2.80 -11.67
N GLU A 102 -14.60 3.96 -12.32
CA GLU A 102 -15.80 4.79 -12.41
C GLU A 102 -16.83 4.11 -13.31
N GLU A 103 -17.94 3.67 -12.74
CA GLU A 103 -19.07 3.10 -13.46
C GLU A 103 -20.35 3.37 -12.67
N ALA A 104 -21.29 4.08 -13.29
CA ALA A 104 -22.56 4.41 -12.66
C ALA A 104 -23.38 3.14 -12.41
N ASN A 105 -23.80 2.94 -11.17
CA ASN A 105 -24.60 1.78 -10.81
C ASN A 105 -26.06 2.00 -11.23
N PRO A 106 -26.63 1.08 -12.03
CA PRO A 106 -28.01 1.19 -12.49
C PRO A 106 -29.03 1.00 -11.35
N VAL A 107 -28.59 0.51 -10.19
CA VAL A 107 -29.41 0.28 -9.00
C VAL A 107 -29.02 1.32 -7.93
N PRO A 108 -29.97 1.99 -7.27
CA PRO A 108 -29.68 3.05 -6.31
C PRO A 108 -29.17 2.54 -4.95
N VAL A 109 -28.74 1.28 -4.87
CA VAL A 109 -28.25 0.65 -3.64
C VAL A 109 -26.98 -0.15 -3.93
N PRO A 110 -26.04 -0.23 -2.97
CA PRO A 110 -24.85 -1.05 -3.12
C PRO A 110 -25.19 -2.53 -3.33
N TRP A 111 -24.48 -3.19 -4.23
CA TRP A 111 -24.60 -4.64 -4.43
C TRP A 111 -23.26 -5.24 -4.82
N TYR A 112 -23.10 -6.53 -4.52
CA TYR A 112 -21.88 -7.27 -4.80
C TYR A 112 -22.17 -8.43 -5.74
N ALA A 113 -21.38 -8.55 -6.81
CA ALA A 113 -21.40 -9.72 -7.68
C ALA A 113 -20.04 -9.95 -8.33
N ASP A 114 -19.72 -11.20 -8.63
CA ASP A 114 -18.54 -11.57 -9.43
C ASP A 114 -17.20 -11.01 -8.91
N GLY A 115 -17.10 -10.78 -7.60
CA GLY A 115 -15.90 -10.21 -6.98
C GLY A 115 -15.85 -8.68 -6.98
N GLU A 116 -16.91 -8.02 -7.43
CA GLU A 116 -17.00 -6.57 -7.56
C GLU A 116 -18.12 -6.00 -6.68
N LEU A 117 -17.80 -4.94 -5.93
CA LEU A 117 -18.77 -4.14 -5.18
C LEU A 117 -19.17 -2.93 -6.03
N HIS A 118 -20.43 -2.87 -6.41
CA HIS A 118 -21.01 -1.75 -7.16
C HIS A 118 -21.60 -0.73 -6.19
N LEU A 119 -20.98 0.44 -6.10
CA LEU A 119 -21.45 1.62 -5.37
C LEU A 119 -22.18 2.57 -6.32
N ALA A 120 -22.64 3.74 -5.88
CA ALA A 120 -23.44 4.63 -6.72
C ALA A 120 -22.73 5.04 -8.03
N GLU A 121 -21.43 5.36 -7.95
CA GLU A 121 -20.66 5.92 -9.07
C GLU A 121 -19.39 5.13 -9.41
N VAL A 122 -19.03 4.15 -8.57
CA VAL A 122 -17.80 3.37 -8.71
C VAL A 122 -18.05 1.88 -8.53
N VAL A 123 -17.15 1.09 -9.08
CA VAL A 123 -17.06 -0.34 -8.87
C VAL A 123 -15.69 -0.68 -8.31
N VAL A 124 -15.67 -1.45 -7.23
CA VAL A 124 -14.45 -1.80 -6.48
C VAL A 124 -14.22 -3.30 -6.56
N ALA A 125 -13.05 -3.72 -7.06
CA ALA A 125 -12.66 -5.12 -7.13
C ALA A 125 -12.23 -5.63 -5.75
N LEU A 126 -13.06 -6.46 -5.13
CA LEU A 126 -12.89 -6.99 -3.78
C LEU A 126 -13.03 -8.53 -3.79
N PRO A 127 -12.07 -9.25 -4.38
CA PRO A 127 -12.14 -10.71 -4.45
C PRO A 127 -12.11 -11.30 -3.03
N GLY A 128 -13.21 -11.95 -2.65
CA GLY A 128 -13.33 -12.57 -1.33
C GLY A 128 -14.04 -11.73 -0.29
N ALA A 129 -14.70 -10.62 -0.67
CA ALA A 129 -15.67 -9.99 0.22
C ALA A 129 -16.81 -10.98 0.51
N GLY A 130 -17.09 -11.18 1.80
CA GLY A 130 -18.12 -12.06 2.31
C GLY A 130 -19.42 -11.29 2.53
N ARG A 131 -19.71 -10.97 3.79
CA ARG A 131 -20.90 -10.20 4.18
C ARG A 131 -20.64 -8.71 3.97
N PHE A 132 -21.69 -7.97 3.65
CA PHE A 132 -21.62 -6.52 3.56
C PHE A 132 -22.89 -5.84 4.07
N ALA A 133 -22.75 -4.61 4.55
CA ALA A 133 -23.84 -3.77 5.03
C ALA A 133 -23.60 -2.31 4.60
N ALA A 134 -24.64 -1.65 4.08
CA ALA A 134 -24.56 -0.23 3.79
C ALA A 134 -24.49 0.58 5.10
N VAL A 135 -23.52 1.49 5.20
CA VAL A 135 -23.32 2.38 6.35
C VAL A 135 -23.00 3.77 5.81
N ASP A 136 -23.80 4.75 6.20
CA ASP A 136 -23.72 6.14 5.72
C ASP A 136 -23.74 6.24 4.18
N ASP A 137 -22.65 6.70 3.58
CA ASP A 137 -22.42 6.84 2.14
C ASP A 137 -21.61 5.69 1.53
N GLY A 138 -21.19 4.72 2.34
CA GLY A 138 -20.36 3.60 1.93
C GLY A 138 -20.93 2.22 2.30
N VAL A 139 -20.06 1.24 2.36
CA VAL A 139 -20.36 -0.16 2.68
C VAL A 139 -19.29 -0.71 3.60
N VAL A 140 -19.71 -1.33 4.70
CA VAL A 140 -18.82 -2.17 5.51
C VAL A 140 -18.86 -3.60 4.97
N ILE A 141 -17.70 -4.16 4.67
CA ILE A 141 -17.52 -5.53 4.23
C ILE A 141 -16.74 -6.33 5.27
N GLU A 142 -16.98 -7.63 5.32
CA GLU A 142 -16.12 -8.60 6.00
C GLU A 142 -15.27 -9.32 4.94
N ASP A 143 -13.95 -9.27 5.08
CA ASP A 143 -13.03 -9.93 4.16
C ASP A 143 -12.84 -11.42 4.50
N ALA A 144 -11.99 -12.11 3.72
CA ALA A 144 -11.71 -13.54 3.91
C ALA A 144 -10.95 -13.87 5.21
N ASP A 145 -10.41 -12.86 5.90
CA ASP A 145 -9.69 -12.96 7.17
C ASP A 145 -10.56 -12.49 8.35
N ASP A 146 -11.89 -12.40 8.15
CA ASP A 146 -12.89 -11.91 9.13
C ASP A 146 -12.61 -10.45 9.60
N ARG A 147 -11.92 -9.64 8.79
CA ARG A 147 -11.68 -8.22 9.08
C ARG A 147 -12.80 -7.37 8.52
N LEU A 148 -13.18 -6.34 9.27
CA LEU A 148 -14.15 -5.35 8.84
C LEU A 148 -13.43 -4.22 8.11
N LEU A 149 -13.82 -4.01 6.85
CA LEU A 149 -13.30 -2.93 6.02
C LEU A 149 -14.47 -2.01 5.64
N LYS A 150 -14.24 -0.69 5.66
CA LYS A 150 -15.17 0.29 5.09
C LYS A 150 -14.74 0.59 3.67
N VAL A 151 -15.70 0.58 2.75
CA VAL A 151 -15.55 1.06 1.37
C VAL A 151 -16.40 2.32 1.24
N ASP A 152 -15.75 3.47 1.12
CA ASP A 152 -16.43 4.77 0.97
C ASP A 152 -17.05 4.94 -0.43
N ALA A 153 -17.87 5.98 -0.63
CA ALA A 153 -18.66 6.20 -1.85
C ALA A 153 -17.83 6.29 -3.14
N ASP A 154 -16.56 6.71 -3.02
CA ASP A 154 -15.54 6.87 -4.04
C ASP A 154 -14.64 5.62 -4.20
N GLY A 155 -14.85 4.59 -3.39
CA GLY A 155 -14.18 3.30 -3.49
C GLY A 155 -12.90 3.17 -2.65
N ASP A 156 -12.58 4.18 -1.84
CA ASP A 156 -11.49 4.10 -0.87
C ASP A 156 -11.79 3.05 0.19
N VAL A 157 -10.79 2.22 0.51
CA VAL A 157 -10.93 1.11 1.47
C VAL A 157 -10.07 1.37 2.70
N SER A 158 -10.70 1.33 3.87
CA SER A 158 -10.04 1.50 5.17
C SER A 158 -10.48 0.43 6.16
N ASP A 159 -9.70 0.24 7.23
CA ASP A 159 -10.15 -0.57 8.37
C ASP A 159 -11.40 0.06 9.01
N PHE A 160 -12.35 -0.77 9.45
CA PHE A 160 -13.56 -0.36 10.16
C PHE A 160 -13.50 -0.84 11.62
N ASP A 161 -13.12 0.06 12.52
CA ASP A 161 -12.86 -0.25 13.94
C ASP A 161 -14.09 -0.15 14.86
N GLU A 162 -15.28 0.08 14.29
CA GLU A 162 -16.53 0.17 15.06
C GLU A 162 -17.20 -1.20 15.26
N GLU A 163 -18.28 -1.24 16.04
CA GLU A 163 -19.05 -2.46 16.23
C GLU A 163 -19.65 -2.91 14.89
N ALA A 164 -19.52 -4.21 14.61
CA ALA A 164 -19.98 -4.79 13.35
C ALA A 164 -21.45 -4.41 13.10
N PRO A 165 -21.77 -3.79 11.94
CA PRO A 165 -23.15 -3.52 11.62
C PRO A 165 -23.92 -4.84 11.52
N SER A 166 -25.23 -4.79 11.73
CA SER A 166 -26.06 -5.96 11.51
C SER A 166 -26.03 -6.33 10.03
N PHE A 167 -25.22 -7.32 9.68
CA PHE A 167 -25.25 -7.92 8.36
C PHE A 167 -26.61 -8.57 8.16
N SER A 168 -27.35 -8.13 7.16
CA SER A 168 -28.55 -8.85 6.75
C SER A 168 -28.09 -10.21 6.26
N GLU A 169 -28.39 -11.27 7.01
CA GLU A 169 -28.28 -12.61 6.46
C GLU A 169 -29.15 -12.63 5.21
N PRO A 170 -28.64 -13.08 4.04
CA PRO A 170 -29.51 -13.28 2.90
C PRO A 170 -30.66 -14.16 3.40
N ASP A 171 -31.89 -13.67 3.25
CA ASP A 171 -33.10 -14.41 3.58
C ASP A 171 -33.14 -15.61 2.62
N VAL A 172 -32.37 -16.65 2.95
CA VAL A 172 -32.31 -17.90 2.19
C VAL A 172 -33.67 -18.52 2.42
N ALA A 173 -34.58 -18.23 1.50
CA ALA A 173 -35.93 -18.76 1.52
C ALA A 173 -35.85 -20.25 1.89
N ALA A 174 -36.56 -20.62 2.97
CA ALA A 174 -36.58 -21.99 3.48
C ALA A 174 -36.77 -22.97 2.32
N PRO A 175 -36.03 -24.08 2.28
CA PRO A 175 -36.20 -25.05 1.22
C PRO A 175 -37.64 -25.57 1.24
N TYR A 176 -38.37 -25.30 0.15
CA TYR A 176 -39.57 -26.01 -0.28
C TYR A 176 -40.93 -25.64 0.36
N ASP A 177 -41.82 -25.02 -0.43
CA ASP A 177 -43.24 -25.40 -0.45
C ASP A 177 -43.55 -26.03 -1.82
N ARG A 178 -44.24 -27.19 -1.81
CA ARG A 178 -44.51 -28.08 -2.95
C ARG A 178 -45.45 -27.49 -4.02
N ARG A 179 -45.72 -26.18 -3.99
CA ARG A 179 -46.75 -25.52 -4.82
C ARG A 179 -46.20 -24.62 -5.93
N GLY A 180 -45.03 -24.95 -6.46
CA GLY A 180 -44.80 -24.84 -7.91
C GLY A 180 -44.73 -23.45 -8.53
N THR A 181 -44.17 -22.44 -7.86
CA THR A 181 -43.78 -21.20 -8.56
C THR A 181 -42.46 -20.70 -7.99
N PHE A 182 -41.40 -20.76 -8.80
CA PHE A 182 -40.06 -20.42 -8.36
C PHE A 182 -39.81 -18.91 -8.48
N SER A 183 -39.84 -18.23 -7.35
CA SER A 183 -39.17 -16.93 -7.18
C SER A 183 -38.27 -17.06 -5.95
N ARG A 184 -36.95 -17.01 -6.16
CA ARG A 184 -35.98 -16.91 -5.08
C ARG A 184 -35.78 -15.43 -4.80
N ARG A 185 -36.10 -14.97 -3.59
CA ARG A 185 -35.68 -13.65 -3.14
C ARG A 185 -34.15 -13.67 -3.01
N VAL A 186 -33.47 -12.84 -3.78
CA VAL A 186 -32.00 -12.74 -3.82
C VAL A 186 -31.53 -11.62 -2.88
N GLY A 187 -32.34 -10.58 -2.70
CA GLY A 187 -31.99 -9.47 -1.83
C GLY A 187 -33.19 -8.58 -1.51
N VAL A 188 -33.03 -7.76 -0.48
CA VAL A 188 -33.97 -6.72 -0.07
C VAL A 188 -33.18 -5.45 0.15
N ALA A 189 -33.69 -4.33 -0.34
CA ALA A 189 -33.09 -3.02 -0.12
C ALA A 189 -34.18 -2.00 0.21
N GLU A 190 -33.93 -1.14 1.18
CA GLU A 190 -34.79 0.00 1.46
C GLU A 190 -34.35 1.21 0.61
N GLY A 191 -35.30 1.77 -0.13
CA GLY A 191 -35.10 3.01 -0.87
C GLY A 191 -35.19 4.23 0.05
N ARG A 192 -34.73 5.39 -0.45
CA ARG A 192 -34.72 6.67 0.29
C ARG A 192 -36.06 7.09 0.88
N ASP A 193 -37.17 6.66 0.28
CA ASP A 193 -38.54 7.00 0.73
C ASP A 193 -39.17 5.93 1.64
N GLY A 194 -38.39 4.94 2.11
CA GLY A 194 -38.88 3.80 2.89
C GLY A 194 -39.54 2.70 2.04
N ALA A 195 -39.47 2.81 0.71
CA ALA A 195 -39.95 1.78 -0.20
C ALA A 195 -39.04 0.54 -0.14
N VAL A 196 -39.61 -0.65 -0.04
CA VAL A 196 -38.83 -1.90 -0.01
C VAL A 196 -38.73 -2.47 -1.43
N VAL A 197 -37.50 -2.61 -1.91
CA VAL A 197 -37.16 -3.23 -3.20
C VAL A 197 -36.70 -4.66 -2.95
N HIS A 198 -37.45 -5.63 -3.46
CA HIS A 198 -37.05 -7.03 -3.45
C HIS A 198 -36.40 -7.39 -4.79
N LEU A 199 -35.17 -7.87 -4.77
CA LEU A 199 -34.57 -8.53 -5.92
C LEU A 199 -35.02 -9.99 -5.93
N MET A 200 -35.68 -10.43 -6.99
CA MET A 200 -36.17 -11.79 -7.15
C MET A 200 -35.55 -12.45 -8.39
N GLU A 201 -35.03 -13.66 -8.23
CA GLU A 201 -34.65 -14.55 -9.32
C GLU A 201 -35.83 -15.47 -9.64
N LEU A 202 -36.37 -15.35 -10.85
CA LEU A 202 -37.53 -16.11 -11.31
C LEU A 202 -37.04 -17.33 -12.09
N SER A 203 -37.27 -18.54 -11.57
CA SER A 203 -37.03 -19.76 -12.33
C SER A 203 -38.34 -20.20 -12.98
N VAL A 204 -38.74 -19.54 -14.07
CA VAL A 204 -39.95 -19.94 -14.81
C VAL A 204 -39.63 -21.14 -15.69
N SER A 205 -39.89 -22.34 -15.19
CA SER A 205 -39.83 -23.60 -15.97
C SER A 205 -41.23 -24.22 -16.04
N GLY A 206 -42.16 -23.55 -16.72
CA GLY A 206 -43.50 -24.10 -16.94
C GLY A 206 -44.28 -23.31 -18.00
N PRO A 207 -44.68 -23.93 -19.13
CA PRO A 207 -45.48 -23.27 -20.17
C PRO A 207 -46.92 -22.92 -19.75
N ASP A 208 -47.39 -23.44 -18.62
CA ASP A 208 -48.77 -23.26 -18.13
C ASP A 208 -48.94 -22.18 -17.04
N ALA A 209 -47.84 -21.56 -16.58
CA ALA A 209 -47.93 -20.44 -15.65
C ALA A 209 -48.39 -19.20 -16.43
N GLY A 210 -49.67 -18.83 -16.33
CA GLY A 210 -50.30 -17.70 -17.02
C GLY A 210 -49.75 -16.30 -16.70
N VAL A 211 -48.52 -16.21 -16.19
CA VAL A 211 -47.74 -14.99 -16.00
C VAL A 211 -46.84 -14.82 -17.22
N PHE A 212 -47.33 -14.11 -18.23
CA PHE A 212 -46.58 -13.75 -19.42
C PHE A 212 -45.54 -12.65 -19.12
N VAL A 213 -44.57 -12.93 -18.24
CA VAL A 213 -43.31 -12.20 -18.31
C VAL A 213 -42.52 -12.90 -19.40
N ARG A 214 -42.48 -12.29 -20.59
CA ARG A 214 -41.65 -12.75 -21.71
C ARG A 214 -40.20 -12.48 -21.34
N LEU A 215 -39.66 -13.27 -20.41
CA LEU A 215 -38.25 -13.25 -20.06
C LEU A 215 -37.50 -13.67 -21.33
N SER A 216 -36.78 -12.71 -21.91
CA SER A 216 -35.68 -13.02 -22.83
C SER A 216 -34.84 -14.12 -22.20
N GLU A 217 -34.40 -15.12 -22.96
CA GLU A 217 -33.55 -16.23 -22.48
C GLU A 217 -32.29 -15.74 -21.72
N SER A 218 -31.95 -14.44 -21.83
CA SER A 218 -30.85 -13.75 -21.17
C SER A 218 -31.15 -13.10 -19.81
N ALA A 219 -32.40 -12.92 -19.38
CA ALA A 219 -32.72 -12.17 -18.15
C ALA A 219 -33.35 -13.07 -17.07
N ARG A 220 -32.57 -13.42 -16.03
CA ARG A 220 -33.01 -14.29 -14.90
C ARG A 220 -33.44 -13.54 -13.64
N ARG A 221 -33.31 -12.21 -13.59
CA ARG A 221 -33.54 -11.40 -12.38
C ARG A 221 -34.59 -10.31 -12.65
N VAL A 222 -35.49 -10.10 -11.69
CA VAL A 222 -36.53 -9.07 -11.72
C VAL A 222 -36.52 -8.31 -10.39
N PHE A 223 -36.57 -6.99 -10.46
CA PHE A 223 -36.81 -6.14 -9.31
C PHE A 223 -38.31 -6.03 -9.07
N VAL A 224 -38.73 -6.26 -7.83
CA VAL A 224 -40.12 -6.08 -7.40
C VAL A 224 -40.13 -4.97 -6.36
N VAL A 225 -40.66 -3.82 -6.73
CA VAL A 225 -40.89 -2.70 -5.81
C VAL A 225 -42.31 -2.83 -5.26
N CYS A 226 -42.47 -2.79 -3.94
CA CYS A 226 -43.77 -2.87 -3.30
C CYS A 226 -44.02 -1.65 -2.43
N ASP A 227 -45.13 -0.94 -2.68
CA ASP A 227 -45.55 0.23 -1.91
C ASP A 227 -46.43 -0.15 -0.69
N GLU A 228 -46.88 -1.41 -0.59
CA GLU A 228 -47.78 -1.92 0.47
C GLU A 228 -47.43 -3.37 0.85
N PRO A 229 -47.82 -3.86 2.06
CA PRO A 229 -47.54 -5.22 2.53
C PRO A 229 -48.11 -6.34 1.65
N ALA A 230 -48.97 -6.01 0.69
CA ALA A 230 -49.60 -6.93 -0.23
C ALA A 230 -49.31 -6.55 -1.69
N CYS A 231 -48.03 -6.40 -2.07
CA CYS A 231 -47.50 -6.11 -3.43
C CYS A 231 -48.52 -6.27 -4.59
N PRO A 232 -49.44 -5.31 -4.83
CA PRO A 232 -50.53 -5.55 -5.78
C PRO A 232 -50.10 -5.24 -7.21
N VAL A 233 -48.97 -4.54 -7.37
CA VAL A 233 -48.48 -4.08 -8.67
C VAL A 233 -47.03 -4.54 -8.83
N MET A 234 -46.83 -5.66 -9.54
CA MET A 234 -45.51 -6.04 -10.01
C MET A 234 -45.11 -5.11 -11.16
N ARG A 235 -44.11 -4.26 -10.96
CA ARG A 235 -43.45 -3.54 -12.05
C ARG A 235 -42.24 -4.32 -12.51
N THR A 236 -42.36 -4.99 -13.66
CA THR A 236 -41.21 -5.63 -14.30
C THR A 236 -40.37 -4.55 -14.98
N VAL A 237 -39.14 -4.34 -14.48
CA VAL A 237 -38.15 -3.54 -15.19
C VAL A 237 -37.38 -4.48 -16.12
N THR A 238 -37.88 -4.66 -17.34
CA THR A 238 -37.13 -5.35 -18.41
C THR A 238 -36.16 -4.35 -19.02
N ALA A 239 -34.89 -4.43 -18.64
CA ALA A 239 -33.80 -3.75 -19.35
C ALA A 239 -33.47 -4.57 -20.62
N PRO A 240 -33.71 -4.06 -21.84
CA PRO A 240 -33.40 -4.82 -23.07
C PRO A 240 -31.89 -4.90 -23.36
N THR A 241 -31.10 -4.13 -22.62
CA THR A 241 -29.66 -3.94 -22.70
C THR A 241 -29.22 -3.36 -21.35
N THR A 242 -27.92 -3.29 -21.07
CA THR A 242 -27.27 -2.82 -19.83
C THR A 242 -27.69 -1.45 -19.26
N ASP A 243 -28.67 -0.77 -19.86
CA ASP A 243 -29.22 0.50 -19.39
C ASP A 243 -30.71 0.33 -19.03
N ALA A 244 -31.01 0.06 -17.77
CA ALA A 244 -32.30 0.39 -17.20
C ALA A 244 -32.20 1.71 -16.45
N ARG A 245 -32.96 2.72 -16.89
CA ARG A 245 -33.17 3.94 -16.12
C ARG A 245 -34.52 3.86 -15.42
N LEU A 246 -34.51 3.88 -14.09
CA LEU A 246 -35.69 4.19 -13.30
C LEU A 246 -35.92 5.71 -13.39
N ARG A 247 -37.10 6.12 -13.83
CA ARG A 247 -37.61 7.50 -13.70
C ARG A 247 -38.65 7.54 -12.60
#